data_AF-A0AAV9SST2-F1
#
_entry.id   AF-A0AAV9SST2-F1
#
_cell.length_a   1.000
_cell.length_b   1.000
_cell.length_c   1.000
_cell.angle_alpha   90.00
_cell.angle_beta   90.00
_cell.angle_gamma   90.00
#
_symmetry.space_group_name_H-M   'P 1'
#
loop_
_entity.id
_entity.type
_entity.pdbx_description
1 polymer ?
#
loop_
_entity_poly.entity_id
_entity_poly.type
_entity_poly.pdbx_seq_one_letter_code
_entity_poly.pdbx_strand_id
1 'polypeptide(L)'
;MDTSTLKDLLVGRLMPEKCYEELFVRFNLHAPCLKFVLNKVVGIWIILDAFLAQIPQLLKILWRGSAEGLSLTSFLLHLYALSCPVVYAAAHNFPFFAWAERLFTLAQTATIVFLILHYRGETLKGSLLLLGFGGVMLLLGSYATAALIEVMDTSTVAAFISSKAVQIVTNHQNGHTGQLSTLSLLLSCAGSLGAAIVSVQENGGSFTTLFHMLSPCLSFVLLVQVLCYTRTAGSVAKKMD
;
A
#
# COMPACT_ATOMS: atom_id res chain seq x y z
N MET A 1 20.71 -6.50 32.18
CA MET A 1 19.80 -5.37 32.48
C MET A 1 18.80 -5.14 31.34
N ASP A 2 18.47 -6.15 30.53
CA ASP A 2 17.72 -5.95 29.26
C ASP A 2 16.37 -6.69 29.20
N THR A 3 16.02 -7.47 30.21
CA THR A 3 14.75 -8.23 30.24
C THR A 3 13.57 -7.41 30.72
N SER A 4 13.75 -6.41 31.60
CA SER A 4 12.64 -5.60 32.12
C SER A 4 12.15 -4.58 31.09
N THR A 5 13.04 -3.87 30.39
CA THR A 5 12.69 -2.91 29.34
C THR A 5 12.03 -3.57 28.13
N LEU A 6 12.52 -4.75 27.74
CA LEU A 6 11.90 -5.55 26.68
C LEU A 6 10.53 -6.08 27.12
N LYS A 7 10.38 -6.53 28.37
CA LYS A 7 9.11 -6.95 28.94
C LYS A 7 8.10 -5.78 29.00
N ASP A 8 8.52 -4.61 29.43
CA ASP A 8 7.64 -3.43 29.52
C ASP A 8 7.21 -2.92 28.14
N LEU A 9 8.09 -3.00 27.13
CA LEU A 9 7.74 -2.69 25.74
C LEU A 9 6.74 -3.72 25.16
N LEU A 10 6.99 -5.01 25.40
CA LEU A 10 6.16 -6.10 24.90
C LEU A 10 4.79 -6.13 25.58
N VAL A 11 4.75 -5.98 26.90
CA VAL A 11 3.51 -6.00 27.69
C VAL A 11 2.74 -4.69 27.57
N GLY A 12 3.44 -3.55 27.47
CA GLY A 12 2.81 -2.24 27.38
C GLY A 12 2.28 -1.89 25.98
N ARG A 13 2.88 -2.41 24.91
CA ARG A 13 2.58 -1.98 23.53
C ARG A 13 2.17 -3.11 22.57
N LEU A 14 2.57 -4.36 22.84
CA LEU A 14 2.38 -5.47 21.89
C LEU A 14 1.38 -6.55 22.37
N MET A 15 1.34 -6.88 23.66
CA MET A 15 0.67 -8.08 24.18
C MET A 15 0.17 -7.93 25.62
N PRO A 16 -1.03 -8.44 25.99
CA PRO A 16 -1.47 -8.48 27.39
C PRO A 16 -0.52 -9.33 28.26
N GLU A 17 -0.34 -8.95 29.52
CA GLU A 17 0.59 -9.60 30.47
C GLU A 17 0.35 -11.11 30.59
N LYS A 18 -0.92 -11.55 30.52
CA LYS A 18 -1.31 -12.97 30.50
C LYS A 18 -0.73 -13.75 29.32
N CYS A 19 -0.71 -13.17 28.12
CA CYS A 19 -0.16 -13.82 26.94
C CYS A 19 1.37 -13.80 26.95
N TYR A 20 2.00 -12.80 27.59
CA TYR A 20 3.45 -12.79 27.82
C TYR A 20 3.89 -13.95 28.71
N GLU A 21 3.18 -14.18 29.81
CA GLU A 21 3.47 -15.29 30.71
C GLU A 21 3.26 -16.66 30.07
N GLU A 22 2.16 -16.86 29.33
CA GLU A 22 1.94 -18.13 28.65
C GLU A 22 2.98 -18.43 27.57
N LEU A 23 3.34 -17.44 26.74
CA LEU A 23 4.19 -17.65 25.58
C LEU A 23 5.70 -17.69 25.93
N PHE A 24 6.17 -16.77 26.78
CA PHE A 24 7.61 -16.60 27.07
C PHE A 24 8.05 -17.19 28.40
N VAL A 25 7.17 -17.31 29.40
CA VAL A 25 7.52 -17.86 30.72
C VAL A 25 7.17 -19.34 30.80
N ARG A 26 5.99 -19.73 30.31
CA ARG A 26 5.49 -21.13 30.37
C ARG A 26 5.70 -21.92 29.08
N PHE A 27 6.20 -21.31 28.00
CA PHE A 27 6.35 -21.91 26.66
C PHE A 27 5.10 -22.66 26.16
N ASN A 28 3.92 -22.22 26.58
CA ASN A 28 2.66 -22.82 26.19
C ASN A 28 2.08 -22.05 25.00
N LEU A 29 2.10 -22.66 23.82
CA LEU A 29 1.61 -22.06 22.58
C LEU A 29 0.07 -22.06 22.53
N HIS A 30 -0.54 -21.27 23.41
CA HIS A 30 -1.98 -21.13 23.46
C HIS A 30 -2.47 -20.41 22.19
N ALA A 31 -3.30 -21.09 21.39
CA ALA A 31 -3.76 -20.63 20.08
C ALA A 31 -4.32 -19.19 20.04
N PRO A 32 -5.15 -18.71 21.00
CA PRO A 32 -5.67 -17.35 20.96
C PRO A 32 -4.62 -16.28 21.28
N CYS A 33 -3.67 -16.54 22.20
CA CYS A 33 -2.57 -15.62 22.47
C CYS A 33 -1.61 -15.51 21.28
N LEU A 34 -1.31 -16.62 20.62
CA LEU A 34 -0.47 -16.63 19.42
C LEU A 34 -1.13 -15.84 18.27
N LYS A 35 -2.45 -16.04 18.05
CA LYS A 35 -3.22 -15.25 17.07
C LYS A 35 -3.20 -13.76 17.39
N PHE A 36 -3.38 -13.38 18.65
CA PHE A 36 -3.35 -11.98 19.06
C PHE A 36 -2.01 -11.31 18.74
N VAL A 37 -0.90 -11.95 19.12
CA VAL A 37 0.45 -11.44 18.86
C VAL A 37 0.72 -11.35 17.36
N LEU A 38 0.36 -12.39 16.61
CA LEU A 38 0.55 -12.42 15.16
C LEU A 38 -0.20 -11.27 14.48
N ASN A 39 -1.46 -11.03 14.85
CA ASN A 39 -2.26 -9.95 14.28
C ASN A 39 -1.67 -8.58 14.60
N LYS A 40 -1.14 -8.39 15.81
CA LYS A 40 -0.46 -7.15 16.20
C LYS A 40 0.83 -6.93 15.41
N VAL A 41 1.66 -7.97 15.26
CA VAL A 41 2.90 -7.89 14.47
C VAL A 41 2.59 -7.62 13.00
N VAL A 42 1.61 -8.32 12.42
CA VAL A 42 1.18 -8.10 11.04
C VAL A 42 0.61 -6.69 10.86
N GLY A 43 -0.16 -6.16 11.82
CA GLY A 43 -0.65 -4.78 11.78
C GLY A 43 0.48 -3.75 11.76
N ILE A 44 1.49 -3.90 12.63
CA ILE A 44 2.68 -3.04 12.64
C ILE A 44 3.45 -3.15 11.32
N TRP A 45 3.58 -4.37 10.78
CA TRP A 45 4.23 -4.62 9.50
C TRP A 45 3.52 -3.93 8.35
N ILE A 46 2.18 -4.01 8.27
CA ILE A 46 1.39 -3.34 7.23
C ILE A 46 1.63 -1.83 7.24
N ILE A 47 1.66 -1.21 8.43
CA ILE A 47 1.93 0.23 8.56
C ILE A 47 3.33 0.55 8.05
N LEU A 48 4.34 -0.19 8.51
CA LEU A 48 5.73 0.02 8.09
C LEU A 48 5.91 -0.17 6.58
N ASP A 49 5.28 -1.22 6.03
CA ASP A 49 5.28 -1.52 4.61
C ASP A 49 4.65 -0.38 3.80
N ALA A 50 3.49 0.14 4.22
CA ALA A 50 2.82 1.25 3.53
C ALA A 50 3.73 2.49 3.41
N PHE A 51 4.44 2.84 4.48
CA PHE A 51 5.41 3.94 4.49
C PHE A 51 6.59 3.69 3.55
N LEU A 52 7.12 2.46 3.55
CA LEU A 52 8.34 2.11 2.83
C LEU A 52 8.08 1.76 1.37
N ALA A 53 6.91 1.22 1.01
CA ALA A 53 6.67 0.64 -0.30
C ALA A 53 6.83 1.66 -1.42
N GLN A 54 6.39 2.91 -1.23
CA GLN A 54 6.45 3.92 -2.30
C GLN A 54 7.78 4.68 -2.36
N ILE A 55 8.57 4.71 -1.28
CA ILE A 55 9.87 5.40 -1.24
C ILE A 55 10.84 4.88 -2.33
N PRO A 56 11.07 3.55 -2.49
CA PRO A 56 11.91 3.01 -3.56
C PRO A 56 11.43 3.37 -4.95
N GLN A 57 10.11 3.49 -5.17
CA GLN A 57 9.56 3.90 -6.46
C GLN A 57 9.86 5.38 -6.73
N LEU A 58 9.62 6.23 -5.74
CA LEU A 58 9.89 7.67 -5.81
C LEU A 58 11.38 7.94 -6.09
N LEU A 59 12.26 7.30 -5.30
CA LEU A 59 13.71 7.43 -5.47
C LEU A 59 14.17 6.94 -6.85
N LYS A 60 13.61 5.85 -7.36
CA LYS A 60 13.96 5.32 -8.68
C LYS A 60 13.60 6.31 -9.80
N ILE A 61 12.42 6.93 -9.73
CA ILE A 61 11.99 7.95 -10.70
C ILE A 61 12.93 9.16 -10.66
N LEU A 62 13.18 9.70 -9.47
CA LEU A 62 14.04 10.87 -9.28
C LEU A 62 15.47 10.62 -9.76
N TRP A 63 16.02 9.45 -9.44
CA TRP A 63 17.39 9.11 -9.82
C TRP A 63 17.55 8.85 -11.32
N ARG A 64 16.54 8.26 -11.95
CA ARG A 64 16.54 8.01 -13.39
C ARG A 64 16.11 9.21 -14.22
N GLY A 65 15.47 10.20 -13.60
CA GLY A 65 14.96 11.38 -14.29
C GLY A 65 13.89 11.04 -15.34
N SER A 66 13.15 9.95 -15.15
CA SER A 66 12.17 9.46 -16.11
C SER A 66 11.04 8.71 -15.42
N ALA A 67 9.84 8.81 -15.98
CA ALA A 67 8.64 8.09 -15.55
C ALA A 67 8.18 7.05 -16.59
N GLU A 68 9.08 6.61 -17.47
CA GLU A 68 8.80 5.63 -18.51
C GLU A 68 8.27 4.31 -17.95
N GLY A 69 7.29 3.71 -18.62
CA GLY A 69 6.63 2.46 -18.20
C GLY A 69 5.59 2.62 -17.09
N LEU A 70 5.50 3.77 -16.42
CA LEU A 70 4.50 4.02 -15.38
C LEU A 70 3.17 4.48 -16.00
N SER A 71 2.09 3.81 -15.60
CA SER A 71 0.74 4.11 -16.06
C SER A 71 0.13 5.23 -15.21
N LEU A 72 -0.08 6.41 -15.79
CA LEU A 72 -0.72 7.53 -15.09
C LEU A 72 -2.09 7.12 -14.54
N THR A 73 -2.91 6.40 -15.33
CA THR A 73 -4.22 5.92 -14.91
C THR A 73 -4.14 4.98 -13.70
N SER A 74 -3.14 4.09 -13.65
CA SER A 74 -2.90 3.24 -12.48
C SER A 74 -2.63 4.07 -11.23
N PHE A 75 -1.73 5.06 -11.31
CA PHE A 75 -1.38 5.90 -10.17
C PHE A 75 -2.51 6.86 -9.76
N LEU A 76 -3.37 7.30 -10.68
CA LEU A 76 -4.57 8.08 -10.34
C LEU A 76 -5.61 7.23 -9.59
N LEU A 77 -5.84 5.99 -10.01
CA LEU A 77 -6.69 5.05 -9.26
C LEU A 77 -6.12 4.75 -7.88
N HIS A 78 -4.78 4.66 -7.79
CA HIS A 78 -4.09 4.48 -6.50
C HIS A 78 -4.26 5.71 -5.60
N LEU A 79 -4.12 6.91 -6.16
CA LEU A 79 -4.33 8.17 -5.45
C LEU A 79 -5.76 8.27 -4.90
N TYR A 80 -6.76 7.91 -5.72
CA TYR A 80 -8.15 7.81 -5.29
C TYR A 80 -8.30 6.82 -4.13
N ALA A 81 -7.82 5.58 -4.29
CA ALA A 81 -7.93 4.53 -3.27
C ALA A 81 -7.32 4.95 -1.92
N LEU A 82 -6.20 5.69 -1.91
CA LEU A 82 -5.60 6.18 -0.66
C LEU A 82 -6.33 7.38 -0.06
N SER A 83 -7.01 8.17 -0.87
CA SER A 83 -7.73 9.37 -0.41
C SER A 83 -9.05 9.05 0.28
N CYS A 84 -9.78 8.02 -0.16
CA CYS A 84 -11.10 7.69 0.38
C CYS A 84 -11.08 7.38 1.89
N PRO A 85 -10.16 6.53 2.41
CA PRO A 85 -10.10 6.24 3.83
C PRO A 85 -9.62 7.43 4.68
N VAL A 86 -8.86 8.36 4.09
CA VAL A 86 -8.44 9.61 4.74
C VAL A 86 -9.65 10.53 4.91
N VAL A 87 -10.44 10.70 3.85
CA VAL A 87 -11.69 11.47 3.88
C VAL A 87 -12.68 10.86 4.88
N TYR A 88 -12.84 9.54 4.86
CA TYR A 88 -13.69 8.81 5.80
C TYR A 88 -13.28 9.06 7.26
N ALA A 89 -11.98 8.91 7.57
CA ALA A 89 -11.47 9.09 8.91
C ALA A 89 -11.57 10.54 9.41
N ALA A 90 -11.31 11.51 8.53
CA ALA A 90 -11.45 12.93 8.84
C ALA A 90 -12.92 13.31 9.12
N ALA A 91 -13.86 12.85 8.29
CA ALA A 91 -15.28 13.14 8.45
C ALA A 91 -15.88 12.54 9.75
N HIS A 92 -15.39 11.37 10.17
CA HIS A 92 -15.81 10.73 11.42
C HIS A 92 -15.02 11.20 12.65
N ASN A 93 -14.16 12.22 12.52
CA ASN A 93 -13.36 12.79 13.61
C ASN A 93 -12.49 11.74 14.34
N PHE A 94 -11.95 10.76 13.62
CA PHE A 94 -11.00 9.83 14.21
C PHE A 94 -9.69 10.54 14.60
N PRO A 95 -9.05 10.10 15.70
CA PRO A 95 -7.80 10.70 16.15
C PRO A 95 -6.75 10.62 15.04
N PHE A 96 -6.03 11.72 14.80
CA PHE A 96 -5.07 11.87 13.70
C PHE A 96 -4.09 10.68 13.59
N PHE A 97 -3.57 10.22 14.73
CA PHE A 97 -2.62 9.11 14.78
C PHE A 97 -3.17 7.78 14.23
N ALA A 98 -4.50 7.60 14.17
CA ALA A 98 -5.12 6.38 13.66
C ALA A 98 -5.14 6.27 12.13
N TRP A 99 -4.88 7.37 11.42
CA TRP A 99 -4.91 7.40 9.94
C TRP A 99 -3.77 8.22 9.32
N ALA A 100 -2.87 8.78 10.14
CA ALA A 100 -1.73 9.57 9.68
C ALA A 100 -0.85 8.81 8.68
N GLU A 101 -0.66 7.50 8.86
CA GLU A 101 0.09 6.64 7.94
C GLU A 101 -0.48 6.68 6.51
N ARG A 102 -1.80 6.75 6.38
CA ARG A 102 -2.51 6.83 5.09
C ARG A 102 -2.27 8.17 4.44
N LEU A 103 -2.28 9.25 5.22
CA LEU A 103 -1.98 10.60 4.75
C LEU A 103 -0.55 10.71 4.18
N PHE A 104 0.44 10.12 4.86
CA PHE A 104 1.81 10.11 4.36
C PHE A 104 1.96 9.31 3.07
N THR A 105 1.33 8.13 2.99
CA THR A 105 1.33 7.29 1.78
C THR A 105 0.62 8.00 0.61
N LEU A 106 -0.48 8.71 0.90
CA LEU A 106 -1.19 9.55 -0.07
C LEU A 106 -0.28 10.66 -0.63
N ALA A 107 0.47 11.35 0.23
CA ALA A 107 1.41 12.39 -0.20
C ALA A 107 2.55 11.84 -1.08
N GLN A 108 3.08 10.65 -0.76
CA GLN A 108 4.06 9.98 -1.61
C GLN A 108 3.47 9.64 -2.98
N THR A 109 2.23 9.13 -3.03
CA THR A 109 1.55 8.78 -4.29
C THR A 109 1.26 10.02 -5.13
N ALA A 110 0.80 11.10 -4.51
CA ALA A 110 0.57 12.38 -5.17
C ALA A 110 1.86 12.92 -5.78
N THR A 111 2.98 12.78 -5.07
CA THR A 111 4.30 13.15 -5.58
C THR A 111 4.69 12.30 -6.80
N ILE A 112 4.44 10.99 -6.79
CA ILE A 112 4.69 10.13 -7.95
C ILE A 112 3.82 10.55 -9.15
N VAL A 113 2.53 10.83 -8.94
CA VAL A 113 1.62 11.34 -9.99
C VAL A 113 2.15 12.66 -10.58
N PHE A 114 2.59 13.59 -9.73
CA PHE A 114 3.21 14.83 -10.15
C PHE A 114 4.45 14.58 -11.02
N LEU A 115 5.36 13.73 -10.55
CA LEU A 115 6.59 13.41 -11.27
C LEU A 115 6.31 12.73 -12.62
N ILE A 116 5.31 11.85 -12.70
CA ILE A 116 4.88 11.24 -13.97
C ILE A 116 4.51 12.33 -14.99
N LEU A 117 3.71 13.31 -14.60
CA LEU A 117 3.29 14.40 -15.49
C LEU A 117 4.43 15.40 -15.76
N HIS A 118 5.28 15.66 -14.77
CA HIS A 118 6.46 16.51 -14.92
C HIS A 118 7.43 15.96 -15.97
N TYR A 119 7.80 14.68 -15.88
CA TYR A 119 8.70 14.04 -16.85
C TYR A 119 8.05 13.78 -18.22
N ARG A 120 6.72 13.90 -18.34
CA ARG A 120 6.01 13.93 -19.63
C ARG A 120 5.94 15.33 -20.26
N GLY A 121 6.48 16.36 -19.60
CA GLY A 121 6.44 17.75 -20.05
C GLY A 121 5.15 18.50 -19.70
N GLU A 122 4.25 17.88 -18.93
CA GLU A 122 2.92 18.41 -18.59
C GLU A 122 2.83 18.91 -17.13
N THR A 123 3.90 19.52 -16.61
CA THR A 123 4.01 19.94 -15.20
C THR A 123 2.82 20.77 -14.71
N LEU A 124 2.38 21.76 -15.50
CA LEU A 124 1.26 22.64 -15.11
C LEU A 124 -0.05 21.85 -15.00
N LYS A 125 -0.30 20.92 -15.93
CA LYS A 125 -1.46 20.03 -15.86
C LYS A 125 -1.39 19.13 -14.63
N GLY A 126 -0.20 18.62 -14.28
CA GLY A 126 0.01 17.82 -13.07
C GLY A 126 -0.27 18.58 -11.78
N SER A 127 0.25 19.80 -11.65
CA SER A 127 -0.04 20.66 -10.49
C SER A 127 -1.51 20.99 -10.37
N LEU A 128 -2.16 21.36 -11.49
CA LEU A 128 -3.58 21.71 -11.50
C LEU A 128 -4.47 20.50 -11.19
N LEU A 129 -4.11 19.33 -11.71
CA LEU A 129 -4.80 18.07 -11.43
C LEU A 129 -4.76 17.73 -9.94
N LEU A 130 -3.58 17.81 -9.32
CA LEU A 130 -3.43 17.51 -7.90
C LEU A 130 -4.10 18.54 -7.01
N LEU A 131 -4.01 19.83 -7.36
CA LEU A 131 -4.70 20.89 -6.64
C LEU A 131 -6.23 20.72 -6.73
N GLY A 132 -6.74 20.46 -7.94
CA GLY A 132 -8.16 20.20 -8.16
C GLY A 132 -8.64 18.95 -7.44
N PHE A 133 -7.89 17.85 -7.51
CA PHE A 133 -8.18 16.61 -6.81
C PHE A 133 -8.21 16.81 -5.29
N GLY A 134 -7.20 17.49 -4.73
CA GLY A 134 -7.15 17.82 -3.31
C GLY A 134 -8.31 18.70 -2.87
N GLY A 135 -8.67 19.70 -3.67
CA GLY A 135 -9.85 20.55 -3.44
C GLY A 135 -11.15 19.75 -3.43
N VAL A 136 -11.35 18.85 -4.40
CA VAL A 136 -12.51 17.95 -4.45
C VAL A 136 -12.56 17.07 -3.21
N MET A 137 -11.46 16.42 -2.82
CA MET A 137 -11.42 15.55 -1.64
C MET A 137 -11.70 16.32 -0.34
N LEU A 138 -11.21 17.56 -0.21
CA LEU A 138 -11.50 18.43 0.93
C LEU A 138 -13.00 18.80 1.00
N LEU A 139 -13.59 19.16 -0.14
CA LEU A 139 -15.02 19.48 -0.23
C LEU A 139 -15.88 18.26 0.11
N LEU A 140 -15.50 17.08 -0.38
CA LEU A 140 -16.21 15.84 -0.04
C LEU A 140 -16.08 15.54 1.47
N GLY A 141 -14.90 15.67 2.07
CA GLY A 141 -14.75 15.48 3.52
C GLY A 141 -15.54 16.48 4.38
N SER A 142 -15.77 17.69 3.87
CA SER A 142 -16.46 18.76 4.61
C SER A 142 -17.98 18.75 4.44
N TYR A 143 -18.47 18.39 3.25
CA TYR A 143 -19.86 18.59 2.85
C TYR A 143 -20.60 17.34 2.36
N ALA A 144 -19.91 16.22 2.13
CA ALA A 144 -20.58 15.01 1.68
C ALA A 144 -21.47 14.40 2.78
N THR A 145 -22.51 13.69 2.35
CA THR A 145 -23.33 12.90 3.26
C THR A 145 -22.56 11.68 3.75
N ALA A 146 -22.87 11.21 4.97
CA ALA A 146 -22.25 10.01 5.53
C ALA A 146 -22.36 8.80 4.58
N ALA A 147 -23.51 8.63 3.92
CA ALA A 147 -23.73 7.57 2.93
C ALA A 147 -22.76 7.64 1.73
N LEU A 148 -22.47 8.84 1.22
CA LEU A 148 -21.50 8.99 0.12
C LEU A 148 -20.08 8.64 0.58
N ILE A 149 -19.70 9.08 1.78
CA ILE A 149 -18.38 8.83 2.36
C ILE A 149 -18.17 7.33 2.60
N GLU A 150 -19.20 6.60 3.05
CA GLU A 150 -19.16 5.15 3.22
C GLU A 150 -19.06 4.39 1.88
N VAL A 151 -19.81 4.82 0.86
CA VAL A 151 -19.71 4.25 -0.49
C VAL A 151 -18.31 4.48 -1.08
N MET A 152 -17.70 5.64 -0.84
CA MET A 152 -16.32 5.90 -1.26
C MET A 152 -15.32 5.01 -0.53
N ASP A 153 -15.45 4.86 0.78
CA ASP A 153 -14.52 4.04 1.56
C ASP A 153 -14.59 2.56 1.11
N THR A 154 -15.80 2.04 0.91
CA THR A 154 -16.03 0.67 0.42
C THR A 154 -15.53 0.43 -1.02
N SER A 155 -15.47 1.46 -1.87
CA SER A 155 -14.94 1.35 -3.24
C SER A 155 -13.41 1.30 -3.31
N THR A 156 -12.71 1.65 -2.22
CA THR A 156 -11.25 1.71 -2.12
C THR A 156 -10.56 0.44 -2.59
N VAL A 157 -11.04 -0.72 -2.14
CA VAL A 157 -10.43 -2.01 -2.46
C VAL A 157 -10.52 -2.29 -3.96
N ALA A 158 -11.67 -2.00 -4.57
CA ALA A 158 -11.88 -2.16 -6.00
C ALA A 158 -10.96 -1.22 -6.81
N ALA A 159 -10.80 0.03 -6.37
CA ALA A 159 -9.89 0.98 -7.00
C ALA A 159 -8.41 0.54 -6.91
N PHE A 160 -7.99 -0.01 -5.76
CA PHE A 160 -6.63 -0.52 -5.57
C PHE A 160 -6.32 -1.73 -6.48
N ILE A 161 -7.27 -2.66 -6.59
CA ILE A 161 -7.19 -3.81 -7.50
C ILE A 161 -7.12 -3.32 -8.95
N SER A 162 -7.99 -2.38 -9.33
CA SER A 162 -8.05 -1.81 -10.68
C SER A 162 -6.75 -1.08 -11.03
N SER A 163 -6.17 -0.34 -10.09
CA SER A 163 -4.86 0.29 -10.24
C SER A 163 -3.78 -0.73 -10.63
N LYS A 164 -3.68 -1.85 -9.90
CA LYS A 164 -2.71 -2.91 -10.21
C LYS A 164 -2.99 -3.56 -11.57
N ALA A 165 -4.26 -3.86 -11.87
CA ALA A 165 -4.65 -4.44 -13.15
C ALA A 165 -4.27 -3.55 -14.34
N VAL A 166 -4.52 -2.24 -14.24
CA VAL A 166 -4.13 -1.27 -15.27
C VAL A 166 -2.62 -1.26 -15.48
N GLN A 167 -1.82 -1.28 -14.40
CA GLN A 167 -0.36 -1.33 -14.54
C GLN A 167 0.13 -2.65 -15.15
N ILE A 168 -0.49 -3.79 -14.82
CA ILE A 168 -0.18 -5.10 -15.44
C ILE A 168 -0.39 -5.06 -16.95
N VAL A 169 -1.54 -4.51 -17.38
CA VAL A 169 -1.88 -4.38 -18.80
C VAL A 169 -0.91 -3.41 -19.49
N THR A 170 -0.60 -2.26 -18.87
CA THR A 170 0.37 -1.30 -19.42
C THR A 170 1.76 -1.93 -19.56
N ASN A 171 2.24 -2.68 -18.57
CA ASN A 171 3.53 -3.38 -18.66
C ASN A 171 3.55 -4.38 -19.82
N HIS A 172 2.45 -5.14 -19.98
CA HIS A 172 2.33 -6.13 -21.03
C HIS A 172 2.31 -5.48 -22.43
N GLN A 173 1.54 -4.41 -22.59
CA GLN A 173 1.44 -3.66 -23.85
C GLN A 173 2.77 -2.99 -24.24
N ASN A 174 3.50 -2.46 -23.26
CA ASN A 174 4.81 -1.86 -23.49
C ASN A 174 5.90 -2.91 -23.76
N GLY A 175 5.72 -4.17 -23.32
CA GLY A 175 6.75 -5.21 -23.38
C GLY A 175 7.94 -4.96 -22.43
N HIS A 176 7.85 -3.94 -21.57
CA HIS A 176 8.82 -3.62 -20.53
C HIS A 176 8.11 -2.94 -19.35
N THR A 177 8.75 -2.97 -18.18
CA THR A 177 8.22 -2.31 -16.96
C THR A 177 8.80 -0.92 -16.72
N GLY A 178 9.76 -0.49 -17.55
CA GLY A 178 10.40 0.83 -17.45
C GLY A 178 10.95 1.10 -16.05
N GLN A 179 10.45 2.16 -15.42
CA GLN A 179 10.91 2.64 -14.11
C GLN A 179 10.15 2.06 -12.91
N LEU A 180 9.38 0.98 -13.08
CA LEU A 180 8.74 0.27 -11.97
C LEU A 180 9.80 -0.37 -11.05
N SER A 181 9.71 -0.14 -9.74
CA SER A 181 10.71 -0.54 -8.74
C SER A 181 10.40 -1.93 -8.19
N THR A 182 11.33 -2.87 -8.38
CA THR A 182 11.20 -4.24 -7.88
C THR A 182 11.05 -4.27 -6.35
N LEU A 183 11.81 -3.43 -5.64
CA LEU A 183 11.73 -3.36 -4.17
C LEU A 183 10.37 -2.83 -3.71
N SER A 184 9.84 -1.81 -4.39
CA SER A 184 8.49 -1.28 -4.12
C SER A 184 7.41 -2.35 -4.31
N LEU A 185 7.50 -3.15 -5.36
CA LEU A 185 6.56 -4.24 -5.63
C LEU A 185 6.66 -5.39 -4.62
N LEU A 186 7.88 -5.75 -4.19
CA LEU A 186 8.10 -6.75 -3.15
C LEU A 186 7.43 -6.34 -1.84
N LEU A 187 7.65 -5.09 -1.42
CA LEU A 187 7.03 -4.50 -0.24
C LEU A 187 5.50 -4.50 -0.41
N SER A 188 4.99 -3.91 -1.50
CA SER A 188 3.55 -3.90 -1.79
C SER A 188 2.91 -5.29 -1.79
N CYS A 189 3.62 -6.33 -2.24
CA CYS A 189 3.18 -7.72 -2.17
C CYS A 189 3.12 -8.22 -0.72
N ALA A 190 4.14 -7.95 0.08
CA ALA A 190 4.20 -8.32 1.49
C ALA A 190 3.10 -7.61 2.32
N GLY A 191 2.91 -6.31 2.13
CA GLY A 191 1.82 -5.56 2.78
C GLY A 191 0.43 -6.04 2.37
N SER A 192 0.21 -6.28 1.07
CA SER A 192 -1.07 -6.82 0.57
C SER A 192 -1.37 -8.22 1.12
N LEU A 193 -0.33 -9.05 1.29
CA LEU A 193 -0.47 -10.38 1.90
C LEU A 193 -0.80 -10.27 3.40
N GLY A 194 -0.13 -9.37 4.13
CA GLY A 194 -0.44 -9.09 5.53
C GLY A 194 -1.90 -8.65 5.70
N ALA A 195 -2.38 -7.73 4.86
CA ALA A 195 -3.76 -7.26 4.90
C ALA A 195 -4.77 -8.39 4.60
N ALA A 196 -4.44 -9.28 3.67
CA ALA A 196 -5.28 -10.44 3.37
C ALA A 196 -5.37 -11.42 4.54
N ILE A 197 -4.26 -11.66 5.25
CA ILE A 197 -4.22 -12.51 6.45
C ILE A 197 -5.12 -11.93 7.55
N VAL A 198 -4.98 -10.63 7.86
CA VAL A 198 -5.82 -9.96 8.86
C VAL A 198 -7.31 -10.04 8.47
N SER A 199 -7.63 -9.77 7.20
CA SER A 199 -9.02 -9.83 6.71
C SER A 199 -9.64 -11.23 6.86
N VAL A 200 -8.88 -12.30 6.60
CA VAL A 200 -9.35 -13.68 6.85
C VAL A 200 -9.61 -13.92 8.33
N GLN A 201 -8.71 -13.46 9.18
CA GLN A 201 -8.79 -13.70 10.62
C GLN A 201 -9.95 -12.96 11.28
N GLU A 202 -10.26 -11.75 10.82
CA GLU A 202 -11.34 -10.92 11.36
C GLU A 202 -12.71 -11.32 10.82
N ASN A 203 -12.82 -11.59 9.51
CA ASN A 203 -14.11 -11.74 8.84
C ASN A 203 -14.46 -13.17 8.41
N GLY A 204 -13.63 -14.17 8.74
CA GLY A 204 -14.00 -15.59 8.67
C GLY A 204 -14.37 -16.14 7.29
N GLY A 205 -13.93 -15.50 6.19
CA GLY A 205 -14.15 -15.99 4.82
C GLY A 205 -15.33 -15.34 4.05
N SER A 206 -15.76 -14.14 4.45
CA SER A 206 -16.78 -13.36 3.72
C SER A 206 -16.32 -12.96 2.30
N PHE A 207 -17.26 -12.52 1.44
CA PHE A 207 -16.99 -12.02 0.09
C PHE A 207 -15.93 -10.91 0.06
N THR A 208 -15.90 -10.07 1.10
CA THR A 208 -14.87 -9.02 1.28
C THR A 208 -13.46 -9.61 1.35
N THR A 209 -13.29 -10.79 1.95
CA THR A 209 -12.01 -11.50 2.04
C THR A 209 -11.48 -11.90 0.65
N LEU A 210 -12.36 -12.21 -0.31
CA LEU A 210 -11.94 -12.55 -1.67
C LEU A 210 -11.28 -11.37 -2.39
N PHE A 211 -11.81 -10.15 -2.26
CA PHE A 211 -11.18 -8.96 -2.83
C PHE A 211 -9.84 -8.67 -2.18
N HIS A 212 -9.74 -8.83 -0.86
CA HIS A 212 -8.45 -8.70 -0.17
C HIS A 212 -7.44 -9.74 -0.62
N MET A 213 -7.86 -10.95 -1.02
CA MET A 213 -7.00 -11.99 -1.59
C MET A 213 -6.58 -11.74 -3.04
N LEU A 214 -7.41 -11.04 -3.82
CA LEU A 214 -7.06 -10.69 -5.20
C LEU A 214 -5.90 -9.68 -5.27
N SER A 215 -5.84 -8.76 -4.31
CA SER A 215 -4.80 -7.73 -4.24
C SER A 215 -3.35 -8.28 -4.18
N PRO A 216 -2.98 -9.23 -3.28
CA PRO A 216 -1.65 -9.82 -3.27
C PRO A 216 -1.34 -10.65 -4.51
N CYS A 217 -2.33 -11.34 -5.09
CA CYS A 217 -2.15 -12.07 -6.35
C CYS A 217 -1.72 -11.12 -7.48
N LEU A 218 -2.39 -9.96 -7.61
CA LEU A 218 -1.99 -8.96 -8.61
C LEU A 218 -0.62 -8.33 -8.33
N SER A 219 -0.27 -8.10 -7.06
CA SER A 219 1.09 -7.67 -6.69
C SER A 219 2.14 -8.70 -7.10
N PHE A 220 1.85 -9.98 -6.92
CA PHE A 220 2.74 -11.06 -7.33
C PHE A 220 2.89 -11.11 -8.87
N VAL A 221 1.81 -10.94 -9.62
CA VAL A 221 1.87 -10.85 -11.09
C VAL A 221 2.76 -9.69 -11.54
N LEU A 222 2.61 -8.50 -10.95
CA LEU A 222 3.48 -7.35 -11.25
C LEU A 222 4.95 -7.64 -10.95
N LEU A 223 5.23 -8.31 -9.82
CA LEU A 223 6.57 -8.71 -9.44
C LEU A 223 7.18 -9.67 -10.48
N VAL A 224 6.42 -10.69 -10.88
CA VAL A 224 6.84 -11.64 -11.93
C VAL A 224 7.11 -10.93 -13.25
N GLN A 225 6.26 -9.99 -13.66
CA GLN A 225 6.49 -9.20 -14.88
C GLN A 225 7.82 -8.44 -14.83
N VAL A 226 8.12 -7.75 -13.72
CA VAL A 226 9.39 -7.02 -13.56
C VAL A 226 10.58 -7.97 -13.64
N LEU A 227 10.53 -9.11 -12.97
CA LEU A 227 11.62 -10.09 -12.99
C LEU A 227 11.84 -10.69 -14.39
N CYS A 228 10.76 -11.06 -15.08
CA CYS A 228 10.82 -11.61 -16.44
C CYS A 228 11.39 -10.59 -17.44
N TYR A 229 10.84 -9.38 -17.49
CA TYR A 229 11.30 -8.36 -18.44
C TYR A 229 12.74 -7.90 -18.17
N THR A 230 13.17 -7.85 -16.91
CA THR A 230 14.57 -7.55 -16.56
C THR A 230 15.53 -8.64 -17.05
N ARG A 231 15.14 -9.92 -16.93
CA ARG A 231 15.94 -11.05 -17.43
C ARG A 231 16.04 -11.06 -18.95
N THR A 232 14.95 -10.81 -19.65
CA THR A 232 14.94 -10.75 -21.12
C THR A 232 15.85 -9.63 -21.62
N ALA A 233 15.78 -8.43 -21.05
CA ALA A 233 16.66 -7.32 -21.40
C ALA A 233 18.15 -7.65 -21.20
N GLY A 234 18.51 -8.27 -20.07
CA GLY A 234 19.89 -8.70 -19.80
C GLY A 234 20.38 -9.81 -20.76
N SER A 235 19.49 -10.71 -21.18
CA SER A 235 19.84 -11.78 -22.14
C SER A 235 20.07 -11.26 -23.56
N VAL A 236 19.34 -10.22 -23.98
CA VAL A 236 19.51 -9.56 -25.28
C VAL A 236 20.81 -8.76 -25.32
N ALA A 237 21.10 -7.99 -24.26
CA ALA A 237 22.36 -7.26 -24.14
C ALA A 237 23.57 -8.19 -24.25
N LYS A 238 23.55 -9.33 -23.54
CA LYS A 238 24.63 -10.32 -23.57
C LYS A 238 24.80 -11.05 -24.92
N LYS A 239 23.81 -10.99 -25.82
CA LYS A 239 23.91 -11.54 -27.18
C LYS A 239 24.45 -10.53 -28.21
N MET A 240 24.46 -9.24 -27.86
CA MET A 240 24.93 -8.16 -28.73
C MET A 240 26.39 -7.77 -28.46
N ASP A 241 26.97 -8.26 -27.36
CA ASP A 241 28.41 -8.26 -27.05
C ASP A 241 29.07 -9.57 -27.52
#